data_AF-A0A966VD18-F1
#
_entry.id   AF-A0A966VD18-F1
#
_cell.length_a   1.000
_cell.length_b   1.000
_cell.length_c   1.000
_cell.angle_alpha   90.00
_cell.angle_beta   90.00
_cell.angle_gamma   90.00
#
_symmetry.space_group_name_H-M   'P 1'
#
loop_
_entity.id
_entity.type
_entity.pdbx_description
1 polymer ?
#
loop_
_entity_poly.entity_id
_entity_poly.type
_entity_poly.pdbx_seq_one_letter_code
_entity_poly.pdbx_strand_id
1 'polypeptide(L)'
;TAGEEGSEGSSSGFVCPITFDATRDVMLLVTAGEPVLGGGLDANVVNDILDCPLNLLRYPVVVDALVARLDHPLSLAAWHAAKEAGKGVPMERSPMTRRELLAGGGGICIGNTEAHCRATAWTLAQLTTGGKLVGNADLWLGMLWLLIRREPRLAWLRDVEGFMETLTEHCRWRLQDHTTFIGLTGAPEFPTTRVPVGVAIWYVFASALFTGSDPKRELIRTHMAHLDELGELLRELTGFALPAGIAEHVLRVRVLLSMLSAVKRDRWRLPELLRGLVQASVAGPRPELVGTAVREREHLPVLIPLDGPPTAAGRAAVLAALPAFYAGLSDLELVALGALVGPDKAAGDIPLPVGWRPGAVVGGCAAVGWGYGLGPLPKKLVRICPATCRPYYTLEDGRIWSAAAESVYGIPTGAMMSLDKRFGDFVCRYGAYPTREELLVFIYNRYVLCGGRRTLPAALEQLVSEVMEEFVEIVQRIPAAEFVARFTESCPIERRRAMEAGPTVL
;
A
#
# COMPACT_ATOMS: atom_id res chain seq x y z
N THR A 1 -17.49 69.37 -14.41
CA THR A 1 -17.56 68.50 -13.21
C THR A 1 -17.89 67.10 -13.67
N ALA A 2 -16.95 66.17 -13.45
CA ALA A 2 -16.98 64.71 -13.71
C ALA A 2 -17.22 64.29 -15.18
N GLY A 3 -16.33 63.58 -15.89
CA GLY A 3 -15.20 62.76 -15.44
C GLY A 3 -15.65 61.35 -15.05
N GLU A 4 -16.09 60.55 -16.03
CA GLU A 4 -16.22 59.10 -15.90
C GLU A 4 -15.16 58.47 -16.81
N GLU A 5 -13.94 58.37 -16.28
CA GLU A 5 -12.97 57.37 -16.71
C GLU A 5 -13.51 56.01 -16.27
N GLY A 6 -14.09 55.27 -17.22
CA GLY A 6 -14.34 53.86 -17.05
C GLY A 6 -13.00 53.16 -16.90
N SER A 7 -12.66 52.78 -15.67
CA SER A 7 -11.55 51.88 -15.41
C SER A 7 -11.88 50.52 -16.04
N GLU A 8 -11.40 50.29 -17.26
CA GLU A 8 -11.23 48.95 -17.80
C GLU A 8 -10.35 48.17 -16.82
N GLY A 9 -10.96 47.25 -16.07
CA GLY A 9 -10.20 46.32 -15.24
C GLY A 9 -9.27 45.53 -16.14
N SER A 10 -7.96 45.74 -15.99
CA SER A 10 -6.94 45.01 -16.74
C SER A 10 -7.04 43.52 -16.42
N SER A 11 -7.74 42.75 -17.26
CA SER A 11 -7.60 41.30 -17.22
C SER A 11 -6.23 40.97 -17.79
N SER A 12 -5.30 40.49 -16.95
CA SER A 12 -3.96 40.06 -17.33
C SER A 12 -4.05 38.97 -18.41
N GLY A 13 -3.83 39.33 -19.68
CA GLY A 13 -3.72 38.37 -20.79
C GLY A 13 -2.34 37.73 -20.85
N PHE A 14 -2.21 36.64 -21.61
CA PHE A 14 -0.90 36.08 -21.93
C PHE A 14 -0.06 37.08 -22.72
N VAL A 15 1.18 37.31 -22.29
CA VAL A 15 2.13 38.18 -23.01
C VAL A 15 3.02 37.32 -23.89
N CYS A 16 2.93 37.50 -25.20
CA CYS A 16 3.74 36.73 -26.14
C CYS A 16 5.24 37.03 -25.95
N PRO A 17 6.11 36.02 -25.72
CA PRO A 17 7.54 36.26 -25.51
C PRO A 17 8.29 36.88 -26.70
N ILE A 18 7.67 36.87 -27.89
CA ILE A 18 8.29 37.34 -29.13
C ILE A 18 7.74 38.70 -29.56
N THR A 19 6.41 38.85 -29.54
CA THR A 19 5.79 40.10 -29.98
C THR A 19 5.56 41.07 -28.83
N PHE A 20 5.64 40.61 -27.58
CA PHE A 20 5.32 41.36 -26.35
C PHE A 20 3.88 41.90 -26.29
N ASP A 21 3.01 41.43 -27.19
CA ASP A 21 1.60 41.77 -27.18
C ASP A 21 0.84 40.87 -26.21
N ALA A 22 -0.08 41.48 -25.47
CA ALA A 22 -1.06 40.74 -24.68
C ALA A 22 -2.13 40.12 -25.60
N THR A 23 -2.39 38.83 -25.44
CA THR A 23 -3.43 38.09 -26.15
C THR A 23 -4.02 36.99 -25.28
N ARG A 24 -5.11 36.37 -25.75
CA ARG A 24 -5.72 35.18 -25.15
C ARG A 24 -5.58 33.92 -26.01
N ASP A 25 -5.18 34.07 -27.26
CA ASP A 25 -4.98 32.95 -28.19
C ASP A 25 -3.52 32.50 -28.15
N VAL A 26 -3.28 31.44 -27.39
CA VAL A 26 -1.94 30.92 -27.10
C VAL A 26 -1.74 29.58 -27.78
N MET A 27 -0.53 29.35 -28.26
CA MET A 27 -0.11 28.07 -28.82
C MET A 27 1.15 27.60 -28.13
N LEU A 28 1.07 26.50 -27.38
CA LEU A 28 2.24 25.85 -26.79
C LEU A 28 2.94 25.02 -27.86
N LEU A 29 4.16 25.39 -28.22
CA LEU A 29 4.92 24.70 -29.27
C LEU A 29 5.34 23.30 -28.82
N VAL A 30 5.37 22.36 -29.78
CA VAL A 30 5.78 20.98 -29.56
C VAL A 30 6.82 20.58 -30.60
N THR A 31 7.95 20.02 -30.14
CA THR A 31 9.07 19.65 -31.02
C THR A 31 8.81 18.34 -31.76
N ALA A 32 9.55 18.08 -32.84
CA ALA A 32 9.55 16.83 -33.61
C ALA A 32 10.24 15.67 -32.88
N GLY A 33 10.02 14.45 -33.38
CA GLY A 33 10.56 13.19 -32.86
C GLY A 33 9.50 12.08 -32.75
N GLU A 34 9.92 10.89 -32.34
CA GLU A 34 9.05 9.71 -32.15
C GLU A 34 7.88 9.96 -31.18
N PRO A 35 6.72 9.29 -31.36
CA PRO A 35 5.62 9.38 -30.41
C PRO A 35 6.04 9.01 -28.99
N VAL A 36 5.51 9.72 -27.99
CA VAL A 36 5.83 9.49 -26.56
C VAL A 36 5.47 8.07 -26.11
N LEU A 37 4.42 7.47 -26.69
CA LEU A 37 4.02 6.07 -26.47
C LEU A 37 4.53 5.13 -27.58
N GLY A 38 5.59 5.53 -28.29
CA GLY A 38 6.20 4.79 -29.39
C GLY A 38 7.05 3.57 -28.97
N GLY A 39 7.66 2.91 -29.96
CA GLY A 39 8.30 1.60 -29.82
C GLY A 39 9.38 1.54 -28.74
N GLY A 40 9.18 0.67 -27.73
CA GLY A 40 10.13 0.43 -26.64
C GLY A 40 9.49 0.34 -25.25
N LEU A 41 8.25 0.81 -25.10
CA LEU A 41 7.48 0.68 -23.86
C LEU A 41 6.79 -0.69 -23.75
N ASP A 42 6.63 -1.16 -22.52
CA ASP A 42 5.83 -2.37 -22.23
C ASP A 42 4.37 -2.16 -22.62
N ALA A 43 3.76 -3.17 -23.24
CA ALA A 43 2.40 -3.08 -23.75
C ALA A 43 1.37 -2.78 -22.65
N ASN A 44 1.60 -3.25 -21.42
CA ASN A 44 0.69 -2.97 -20.30
C ASN A 44 0.78 -1.50 -19.87
N VAL A 45 1.97 -0.89 -19.93
CA VAL A 45 2.14 0.54 -19.65
C VAL A 45 1.40 1.38 -20.69
N VAL A 46 1.53 1.02 -21.98
CA VAL A 46 0.81 1.71 -23.06
C VAL A 46 -0.69 1.58 -22.83
N ASN A 47 -1.21 0.37 -22.62
CA ASN A 47 -2.64 0.16 -22.41
C ASN A 47 -3.18 0.89 -21.18
N ASP A 48 -2.46 0.89 -20.05
CA ASP A 48 -2.84 1.62 -18.82
C ASP A 48 -2.99 3.14 -19.07
N ILE A 49 -2.12 3.72 -19.91
CA ILE A 49 -2.18 5.14 -20.30
C ILE A 49 -3.32 5.39 -21.30
N LEU A 50 -3.56 4.47 -22.24
CA LEU A 50 -4.64 4.62 -23.22
C LEU A 50 -6.03 4.50 -22.56
N ASP A 51 -6.16 3.65 -21.56
CA ASP A 51 -7.38 3.48 -20.76
C ASP A 51 -7.68 4.77 -19.96
N CYS A 52 -6.67 5.42 -19.39
CA CYS A 52 -6.80 6.75 -18.82
C CYS A 52 -5.53 7.60 -19.00
N PRO A 53 -5.60 8.73 -19.74
CA PRO A 53 -4.43 9.58 -20.00
C PRO A 53 -3.69 10.08 -18.76
N LEU A 54 -4.39 10.23 -17.63
CA LEU A 54 -3.82 10.67 -16.36
C LEU A 54 -2.78 9.68 -15.81
N ASN A 55 -2.88 8.39 -16.16
CA ASN A 55 -1.92 7.37 -15.76
C ASN A 55 -0.51 7.62 -16.30
N LEU A 56 -0.34 8.44 -17.36
CA LEU A 56 0.97 8.82 -17.89
C LEU A 56 1.89 9.36 -16.80
N LEU A 57 1.35 10.14 -15.87
CA LEU A 57 2.11 10.79 -14.79
C LEU A 57 2.77 9.81 -13.81
N ARG A 58 2.38 8.53 -13.83
CA ARG A 58 2.92 7.47 -12.98
C ARG A 58 4.20 6.83 -13.55
N TYR A 59 4.54 7.13 -14.81
CA TYR A 59 5.65 6.50 -15.52
C TYR A 59 6.75 7.53 -15.82
N PRO A 60 7.82 7.61 -15.00
CA PRO A 60 8.86 8.63 -15.15
C PRO A 60 9.47 8.70 -16.55
N VAL A 61 9.73 7.54 -17.17
CA VAL A 61 10.28 7.47 -18.54
C VAL A 61 9.37 8.14 -19.58
N VAL A 62 8.05 8.04 -19.42
CA VAL A 62 7.07 8.64 -20.33
C VAL A 62 6.92 10.13 -20.03
N VAL A 63 6.94 10.51 -18.76
CA VAL A 63 6.99 11.92 -18.33
C VAL A 63 8.23 12.60 -18.91
N ASP A 64 9.40 11.99 -18.82
CA ASP A 64 10.66 12.52 -19.37
C ASP A 64 10.58 12.71 -20.89
N ALA A 65 10.05 11.71 -21.59
CA ALA A 65 9.84 11.79 -23.03
C ALA A 65 8.88 12.93 -23.41
N LEU A 66 7.80 13.13 -22.65
CA LEU A 66 6.84 14.21 -22.89
C LEU A 66 7.43 15.59 -22.58
N VAL A 67 8.10 15.75 -21.44
CA VAL A 67 8.77 17.01 -21.02
C VAL A 67 9.80 17.45 -22.05
N ALA A 68 10.57 16.50 -22.60
CA ALA A 68 11.57 16.79 -23.63
C ALA A 68 10.98 17.33 -24.95
N ARG A 69 9.66 17.23 -25.13
CA ARG A 69 8.95 17.61 -26.36
C ARG A 69 8.17 18.92 -26.25
N LEU A 70 7.98 19.43 -25.04
CA LEU A 70 7.35 20.74 -24.85
C LEU A 70 8.36 21.85 -25.11
N ASP A 71 7.90 22.92 -25.77
CA ASP A 71 8.68 24.12 -26.07
C ASP A 71 7.86 25.37 -25.70
N HIS A 72 8.37 26.56 -25.99
CA HIS A 72 7.82 27.82 -25.53
C HIS A 72 6.44 28.13 -26.13
N PRO A 73 5.56 28.77 -25.35
CA PRO A 73 4.30 29.27 -25.88
C PRO A 73 4.54 30.48 -26.78
N LEU A 74 3.65 30.64 -27.76
CA LEU A 74 3.63 31.73 -28.71
C LEU A 74 2.18 32.22 -28.87
N SER A 75 1.97 33.50 -29.19
CA SER A 75 0.66 33.95 -29.64
C SER A 75 0.29 33.32 -30.98
N LEU A 76 -0.98 32.99 -31.15
CA LEU A 76 -1.49 32.48 -32.42
C LEU A 76 -1.31 33.51 -33.55
N ALA A 77 -1.41 34.81 -33.22
CA ALA A 77 -1.13 35.91 -34.15
C ALA A 77 0.31 35.89 -34.68
N ALA A 78 1.30 35.67 -33.81
CA ALA A 78 2.69 35.55 -34.23
C ALA A 78 2.91 34.31 -35.10
N TRP A 79 2.23 33.20 -34.79
CA TRP A 79 2.28 31.99 -35.62
C TRP A 79 1.71 32.24 -37.02
N HIS A 80 0.56 32.90 -37.10
CA HIS A 80 -0.06 33.29 -38.37
C HIS A 80 0.84 34.23 -39.17
N ALA A 81 1.40 35.27 -38.53
CA ALA A 81 2.32 36.18 -39.20
C ALA A 81 3.56 35.45 -39.76
N ALA A 82 4.12 34.50 -39.02
CA ALA A 82 5.23 33.68 -39.49
C ALA A 82 4.83 32.81 -40.69
N LYS A 83 3.63 32.21 -40.67
CA LYS A 83 3.09 31.41 -41.78
C LYS A 83 2.87 32.27 -43.04
N GLU A 84 2.31 33.46 -42.90
CA GLU A 84 2.11 34.39 -44.02
C GLU A 84 3.45 34.85 -44.62
N ALA A 85 4.42 35.21 -43.77
CA ALA A 85 5.78 35.54 -44.20
C ALA A 85 6.46 34.35 -44.93
N GLY A 86 6.16 33.12 -44.51
CA GLY A 86 6.59 31.87 -45.13
C GLY A 86 5.80 31.45 -46.37
N LYS A 87 4.98 32.34 -46.97
CA LYS A 87 4.11 32.04 -48.13
C LYS A 87 3.17 30.86 -47.88
N GLY A 88 2.62 30.77 -46.68
CA GLY A 88 1.66 29.74 -46.29
C GLY A 88 2.28 28.47 -45.69
N VAL A 89 3.62 28.37 -45.66
CA VAL A 89 4.32 27.25 -45.01
C VAL A 89 4.32 27.46 -43.50
N PRO A 90 3.81 26.51 -42.70
CA PRO A 90 3.87 26.59 -41.24
C PRO A 90 5.31 26.68 -40.73
N MET A 91 5.48 27.25 -39.54
CA MET A 91 6.78 27.29 -38.88
C MET A 91 7.30 25.87 -38.60
N GLU A 92 8.47 25.53 -39.16
CA GLU A 92 9.09 24.20 -39.00
C GLU A 92 10.08 24.13 -37.83
N ARG A 93 10.52 25.28 -37.30
CA ARG A 93 11.48 25.36 -36.21
C ARG A 93 11.03 26.36 -35.16
N SER A 94 11.22 26.00 -33.89
CA SER A 94 10.95 26.88 -32.77
C SER A 94 11.76 28.17 -32.91
N PRO A 95 11.15 29.35 -32.79
CA PRO A 95 11.86 30.63 -32.87
C PRO A 95 12.74 30.85 -31.63
N MET A 96 12.41 30.22 -30.50
CA MET A 96 13.10 30.34 -29.22
C MET A 96 14.28 29.37 -29.12
N THR A 97 14.08 28.10 -29.48
CA THR A 97 15.07 27.04 -29.25
C THR A 97 15.73 26.53 -30.53
N ARG A 98 15.21 26.91 -31.70
CA ARG A 98 15.61 26.41 -33.03
C ARG A 98 15.40 24.91 -33.24
N ARG A 99 14.78 24.21 -32.29
CA ARG A 99 14.41 22.79 -32.43
C ARG A 99 13.34 22.63 -33.51
N GLU A 100 13.41 21.52 -34.24
CA GLU A 100 12.40 21.18 -35.24
C GLU A 100 11.06 20.94 -34.54
N LEU A 101 9.99 21.45 -35.14
CA LEU A 101 8.62 21.35 -34.65
C LEU A 101 7.94 20.13 -35.25
N LEU A 102 6.96 19.60 -34.52
CA LEU A 102 6.13 18.50 -35.01
C LEU A 102 5.49 18.87 -36.36
N ALA A 103 5.45 17.91 -37.28
CA ALA A 103 4.97 18.12 -38.65
C ALA A 103 3.57 18.77 -38.68
N GLY A 104 3.38 19.74 -39.57
CA GLY A 104 2.13 20.51 -39.67
C GLY A 104 2.07 21.78 -38.81
N GLY A 105 3.20 22.21 -38.22
CA GLY A 105 3.28 23.44 -37.43
C GLY A 105 3.03 23.24 -35.93
N GLY A 106 3.38 22.04 -35.43
CA GLY A 106 3.28 21.53 -34.05
C GLY A 106 2.98 22.53 -32.95
N GLY A 107 1.72 22.58 -32.53
CA GLY A 107 1.28 23.42 -31.42
C GLY A 107 0.00 22.94 -30.77
N ILE A 108 -0.04 23.04 -29.45
CA ILE A 108 -1.23 22.83 -28.62
C ILE A 108 -1.93 24.18 -28.53
N CYS A 109 -3.07 24.33 -29.20
CA CYS A 109 -3.85 25.57 -29.24
C CYS A 109 -4.69 25.71 -27.97
N ILE A 110 -4.37 26.70 -27.17
CA ILE A 110 -5.03 26.99 -25.90
C ILE A 110 -6.05 28.11 -26.15
N GLY A 111 -7.33 27.78 -26.03
CA GLY A 111 -8.40 28.77 -26.01
C GLY A 111 -9.81 28.16 -26.10
N ASN A 112 -10.83 28.96 -25.79
CA ASN A 112 -12.16 28.45 -25.47
C ASN A 112 -13.05 28.30 -26.71
N THR A 113 -12.53 27.63 -27.74
CA THR A 113 -13.27 27.32 -28.97
C THR A 113 -13.10 25.86 -29.38
N GLU A 114 -14.10 25.32 -30.06
CA GLU A 114 -14.06 23.96 -30.62
C GLU A 114 -12.93 23.77 -31.65
N ALA A 115 -12.57 24.83 -32.39
CA ALA A 115 -11.45 24.77 -33.33
C ALA A 115 -10.12 24.54 -32.60
N HIS A 116 -9.89 25.25 -31.49
CA HIS A 116 -8.71 25.05 -30.64
C HIS A 116 -8.71 23.66 -30.01
N CYS A 117 -9.86 23.17 -29.55
CA CYS A 117 -9.97 21.83 -28.96
C CYS A 117 -9.61 20.73 -29.95
N ARG A 118 -10.10 20.81 -31.21
CA ARG A 118 -9.75 19.85 -32.26
C ARG A 118 -8.26 19.90 -32.60
N ALA A 119 -7.70 21.10 -32.74
CA ALA A 119 -6.27 21.27 -33.00
C ALA A 119 -5.43 20.68 -31.86
N THR A 120 -5.78 20.99 -30.61
CA THR A 120 -5.12 20.46 -29.42
C THR A 120 -5.22 18.95 -29.31
N ALA A 121 -6.40 18.36 -29.51
CA ALA A 121 -6.57 16.91 -29.47
C ALA A 121 -5.75 16.21 -30.56
N TRP A 122 -5.70 16.78 -31.76
CA TRP A 122 -4.87 16.26 -32.85
C TRP A 122 -3.38 16.35 -32.53
N THR A 123 -2.89 17.52 -32.06
CA THR A 123 -1.47 17.69 -31.71
C THR A 123 -1.07 16.76 -30.57
N LEU A 124 -1.92 16.61 -29.54
CA LEU A 124 -1.66 15.68 -28.45
C LEU A 124 -1.64 14.24 -28.95
N ALA A 125 -2.53 13.83 -29.85
CA ALA A 125 -2.50 12.49 -30.44
C ALA A 125 -1.25 12.25 -31.32
N GLN A 126 -0.81 13.25 -32.09
CA GLN A 126 0.44 13.15 -32.84
C GLN A 126 1.65 13.00 -31.91
N LEU A 127 1.69 13.81 -30.85
CA LEU A 127 2.75 13.77 -29.84
C LEU A 127 2.77 12.42 -29.09
N THR A 128 1.61 11.87 -28.73
CA THR A 128 1.55 10.69 -27.86
C THR A 128 1.51 9.38 -28.62
N THR A 129 0.69 9.27 -29.66
CA THR A 129 0.39 7.99 -30.34
C THR A 129 0.70 8.00 -31.84
N GLY A 130 1.32 9.06 -32.36
CA GLY A 130 1.56 9.24 -33.79
C GLY A 130 0.28 9.50 -34.59
N GLY A 131 -0.75 10.04 -33.93
CA GLY A 131 -1.96 10.55 -34.58
C GLY A 131 -3.23 9.75 -34.33
N LYS A 132 -3.17 8.66 -33.55
CA LYS A 132 -4.36 7.89 -33.18
C LYS A 132 -5.11 8.60 -32.05
N LEU A 133 -6.37 8.96 -32.29
CA LEU A 133 -7.24 9.54 -31.27
C LEU A 133 -7.73 8.43 -30.33
N VAL A 134 -7.10 8.30 -29.17
CA VAL A 134 -7.40 7.28 -28.15
C VAL A 134 -7.48 7.90 -26.77
N GLY A 135 -8.31 7.32 -25.90
CA GLY A 135 -8.61 7.89 -24.58
C GLY A 135 -9.48 9.14 -24.65
N ASN A 136 -9.81 9.70 -23.49
CA ASN A 136 -10.60 10.93 -23.41
C ASN A 136 -9.72 12.16 -23.71
N ALA A 137 -10.05 12.90 -24.76
CA ALA A 137 -9.28 14.06 -25.21
C ALA A 137 -9.23 15.22 -24.20
N ASP A 138 -10.23 15.33 -23.32
CA ASP A 138 -10.26 16.35 -22.26
C ASP A 138 -9.32 15.96 -21.11
N LEU A 139 -9.24 14.67 -20.80
CA LEU A 139 -8.28 14.15 -19.81
C LEU A 139 -6.83 14.22 -20.30
N TRP A 140 -6.57 14.12 -21.62
CA TRP A 140 -5.25 14.39 -22.18
C TRP A 140 -4.78 15.83 -21.91
N LEU A 141 -5.69 16.81 -22.04
CA LEU A 141 -5.38 18.20 -21.69
C LEU A 141 -5.22 18.36 -20.17
N GLY A 142 -6.09 17.73 -19.37
CA GLY A 142 -5.96 17.72 -17.91
C GLY A 142 -4.62 17.15 -17.44
N MET A 143 -4.14 16.08 -18.08
CA MET A 143 -2.82 15.50 -17.85
C MET A 143 -1.71 16.51 -18.12
N LEU A 144 -1.77 17.22 -19.26
CA LEU A 144 -0.78 18.25 -19.60
C LEU A 144 -0.78 19.40 -18.58
N TRP A 145 -1.96 19.86 -18.16
CA TRP A 145 -2.08 20.90 -17.14
C TRP A 145 -1.46 20.46 -15.81
N LEU A 146 -1.73 19.22 -15.36
CA LEU A 146 -1.12 18.64 -14.15
C LEU A 146 0.41 18.51 -14.30
N LEU A 147 0.88 18.05 -15.46
CA LEU A 147 2.31 17.91 -15.75
C LEU A 147 3.03 19.25 -15.62
N ILE A 148 2.54 20.28 -16.32
CA ILE A 148 3.15 21.62 -16.29
C ILE A 148 3.09 22.21 -14.89
N ARG A 149 2.01 21.96 -14.12
CA ARG A 149 1.87 22.46 -12.74
C ARG A 149 2.84 21.79 -11.77
N ARG A 150 3.05 20.47 -11.88
CA ARG A 150 3.79 19.66 -10.89
C ARG A 150 5.28 19.50 -11.21
N GLU A 151 5.67 19.48 -12.49
CA GLU A 151 7.03 19.15 -12.91
C GLU A 151 7.99 20.34 -12.73
N PRO A 152 9.03 20.25 -11.88
CA PRO A 152 9.98 21.33 -11.68
C PRO A 152 10.72 21.75 -12.95
N ARG A 153 11.02 20.80 -13.85
CA ARG A 153 11.71 21.08 -15.14
C ARG A 153 10.89 21.96 -16.09
N LEU A 154 9.60 22.14 -15.82
CA LEU A 154 8.70 23.00 -16.58
C LEU A 154 8.39 24.33 -15.86
N ALA A 155 9.16 24.70 -14.81
CA ALA A 155 8.99 25.97 -14.11
C ALA A 155 9.00 27.18 -15.06
N TRP A 156 9.88 27.15 -16.05
CA TRP A 156 10.00 28.20 -17.06
C TRP A 156 8.71 28.42 -17.87
N LEU A 157 7.82 27.43 -18.02
CA LEU A 157 6.50 27.63 -18.63
C LEU A 157 5.55 28.38 -17.70
N ARG A 158 5.63 28.11 -16.40
CA ARG A 158 4.80 28.76 -15.38
C ARG A 158 5.20 30.21 -15.16
N ASP A 159 6.46 30.53 -15.43
CA ASP A 159 6.99 31.89 -15.33
C ASP A 159 6.60 32.78 -16.54
N VAL A 160 6.00 32.21 -17.60
CA VAL A 160 5.49 33.00 -18.73
C VAL A 160 4.17 33.66 -18.32
N GLU A 161 4.17 34.99 -18.33
CA GLU A 161 3.03 35.81 -17.90
C GLU A 161 1.73 35.44 -18.62
N GLY A 162 0.70 35.10 -17.84
CA GLY A 162 -0.64 34.77 -18.32
C GLY A 162 -0.79 33.37 -18.95
N PHE A 163 0.29 32.60 -19.09
CA PHE A 163 0.23 31.27 -19.72
C PHE A 163 -0.60 30.27 -18.90
N MET A 164 -0.30 30.15 -17.62
CA MET A 164 -0.99 29.19 -16.75
C MET A 164 -2.45 29.56 -16.51
N GLU A 165 -2.76 30.86 -16.45
CA GLU A 165 -4.12 31.38 -16.37
C GLU A 165 -4.92 30.95 -17.61
N THR A 166 -4.37 31.20 -18.81
CA THR A 166 -5.01 30.85 -20.08
C THR A 166 -5.19 29.32 -20.23
N LEU A 167 -4.18 28.53 -19.87
CA LEU A 167 -4.27 27.07 -19.89
C LEU A 167 -5.33 26.56 -18.90
N THR A 168 -5.42 27.16 -17.72
CA THR A 168 -6.40 26.83 -16.69
C THR A 168 -7.82 27.16 -17.16
N GLU A 169 -8.03 28.31 -17.79
CA GLU A 169 -9.30 28.69 -18.40
C GLU A 169 -9.71 27.71 -19.51
N HIS A 170 -8.78 27.31 -20.36
CA HIS A 170 -9.03 26.33 -21.42
C HIS A 170 -9.46 24.96 -20.85
N CYS A 171 -8.75 24.48 -19.82
CA CYS A 171 -9.12 23.23 -19.15
C CYS A 171 -10.50 23.35 -18.49
N ARG A 172 -10.77 24.46 -17.79
CA ARG A 172 -12.06 24.71 -17.13
C ARG A 172 -13.21 24.73 -18.13
N TRP A 173 -13.06 25.44 -19.25
CA TRP A 173 -14.06 25.51 -20.31
C TRP A 173 -14.37 24.11 -20.84
N ARG A 174 -13.35 23.31 -21.19
CA ARG A 174 -13.58 21.94 -21.66
C ARG A 174 -14.27 21.07 -20.61
N LEU A 175 -13.94 21.20 -19.32
CA LEU A 175 -14.60 20.44 -18.27
C LEU A 175 -16.08 20.84 -18.06
N GLN A 176 -16.46 22.07 -18.40
CA GLN A 176 -17.82 22.59 -18.24
C GLN A 176 -18.68 22.33 -19.49
N ASP A 177 -18.11 22.49 -20.68
CA ASP A 177 -18.85 22.50 -21.95
C ASP A 177 -18.82 21.15 -22.69
N HIS A 178 -17.72 20.39 -22.61
CA HIS A 178 -17.66 19.09 -23.26
C HIS A 178 -18.37 18.03 -22.44
N THR A 179 -18.90 17.00 -23.13
CA THR A 179 -19.60 15.89 -22.49
C THR A 179 -18.88 14.57 -22.66
N THR A 180 -18.94 13.74 -21.62
CA THR A 180 -18.44 12.36 -21.59
C THR A 180 -19.46 11.47 -20.87
N PHE A 181 -19.23 10.16 -20.86
CA PHE A 181 -20.02 9.25 -20.04
C PHE A 181 -19.76 9.52 -18.55
N ILE A 182 -20.80 9.46 -17.73
CA ILE A 182 -20.74 9.75 -16.29
C ILE A 182 -19.76 8.82 -15.55
N GLY A 183 -19.52 7.62 -16.08
CA GLY A 183 -18.49 6.70 -15.60
C GLY A 183 -17.05 6.97 -16.08
N LEU A 184 -16.81 8.05 -16.84
CA LEU A 184 -15.55 8.34 -17.56
C LEU A 184 -15.06 7.23 -18.53
N THR A 185 -15.88 6.19 -18.75
CA THR A 185 -15.62 5.09 -19.67
C THR A 185 -16.86 4.80 -20.50
N GLY A 186 -16.65 4.31 -21.72
CA GLY A 186 -17.73 3.86 -22.62
C GLY A 186 -18.07 2.38 -22.49
N ALA A 187 -17.47 1.66 -21.53
CA ALA A 187 -17.71 0.24 -21.36
C ALA A 187 -19.14 -0.03 -20.82
N PRO A 188 -19.85 -1.05 -21.34
CA PRO A 188 -21.28 -1.26 -21.12
C PRO A 188 -21.66 -1.62 -19.67
N GLU A 189 -20.70 -2.10 -18.87
CA GLU A 189 -20.88 -2.41 -17.46
C GLU A 189 -20.95 -1.16 -16.55
N PHE A 190 -20.59 0.02 -17.06
CA PHE A 190 -20.64 1.28 -16.34
C PHE A 190 -21.80 2.18 -16.81
N PRO A 191 -22.24 3.14 -15.97
CA PRO A 191 -23.27 4.08 -16.38
C PRO A 191 -22.83 4.93 -17.60
N THR A 192 -23.62 4.90 -18.68
CA THR A 192 -23.34 5.56 -19.96
C THR A 192 -24.16 6.84 -20.20
N THR A 193 -24.69 7.47 -19.16
CA THR A 193 -25.34 8.78 -19.28
C THR A 193 -24.31 9.83 -19.66
N ARG A 194 -24.57 10.64 -20.69
CA ARG A 194 -23.66 11.74 -21.07
C ARG A 194 -23.89 12.96 -20.17
N VAL A 195 -22.81 13.48 -19.59
CA VAL A 195 -22.79 14.66 -18.71
C VAL A 195 -21.54 15.50 -18.98
N PRO A 196 -21.47 16.76 -18.52
CA PRO A 196 -20.23 17.53 -18.58
C PRO A 196 -19.05 16.79 -17.94
N VAL A 197 -17.84 16.92 -18.49
CA VAL A 197 -16.67 16.16 -18.01
C VAL A 197 -16.39 16.42 -16.52
N GLY A 198 -16.48 17.67 -16.07
CA GLY A 198 -16.34 18.01 -14.65
C GLY A 198 -17.37 17.33 -13.75
N VAL A 199 -18.60 17.12 -14.24
CA VAL A 199 -19.66 16.39 -13.53
C VAL A 199 -19.35 14.88 -13.50
N ALA A 200 -18.82 14.32 -14.58
CA ALA A 200 -18.38 12.93 -14.60
C ALA A 200 -17.22 12.69 -13.61
N ILE A 201 -16.23 13.59 -13.57
CA ILE A 201 -15.14 13.54 -12.58
C ILE A 201 -15.70 13.59 -11.15
N TRP A 202 -16.61 14.52 -10.87
CA TRP A 202 -17.28 14.60 -9.56
C TRP A 202 -18.02 13.30 -9.23
N TYR A 203 -18.73 12.73 -10.21
CA TYR A 203 -19.49 11.51 -10.02
C TYR A 203 -18.61 10.29 -9.74
N VAL A 204 -17.37 10.23 -10.23
CA VAL A 204 -16.42 9.16 -9.83
C VAL A 204 -16.27 9.11 -8.30
N PHE A 205 -16.19 10.26 -7.64
CA PHE A 205 -16.13 10.35 -6.19
C PHE A 205 -17.50 10.12 -5.53
N ALA A 206 -18.54 10.73 -6.08
CA ALA A 206 -19.88 10.64 -5.51
C ALA A 206 -20.54 9.27 -5.71
N SER A 207 -20.05 8.44 -6.64
CA SER A 207 -20.66 7.15 -7.01
C SER A 207 -20.89 6.26 -5.79
N ALA A 208 -19.96 6.29 -4.82
CA ALA A 208 -20.05 5.50 -3.60
C ALA A 208 -21.30 5.82 -2.75
N LEU A 209 -21.89 7.01 -2.88
CA LEU A 209 -23.14 7.38 -2.22
C LEU A 209 -24.37 6.79 -2.91
N PHE A 210 -24.28 6.52 -4.21
CA PHE A 210 -25.41 6.09 -5.04
C PHE A 210 -25.42 4.58 -5.29
N THR A 211 -24.26 3.93 -5.22
CA THR A 211 -24.11 2.49 -5.47
C THR A 211 -24.40 1.63 -4.24
N GLY A 212 -24.64 2.27 -3.09
CA GLY A 212 -24.88 1.60 -1.82
C GLY A 212 -23.71 0.68 -1.46
N SER A 213 -24.01 -0.60 -1.23
CA SER A 213 -23.00 -1.60 -0.85
C SER A 213 -22.40 -2.36 -2.02
N ASP A 214 -22.77 -2.07 -3.28
CA ASP A 214 -22.30 -2.80 -4.46
C ASP A 214 -20.93 -2.28 -4.94
N PRO A 215 -19.83 -3.01 -4.69
CA PRO A 215 -18.49 -2.56 -5.05
C PRO A 215 -18.25 -2.51 -6.55
N LYS A 216 -19.00 -3.28 -7.36
CA LYS A 216 -18.76 -3.39 -8.81
C LYS A 216 -19.19 -2.15 -9.56
N ARG A 217 -20.13 -1.39 -8.99
CA ARG A 217 -20.63 -0.14 -9.56
C ARG A 217 -19.91 1.10 -9.02
N GLU A 218 -19.08 0.93 -7.99
CA GLU A 218 -18.35 2.02 -7.35
C GLU A 218 -17.13 2.45 -8.19
N LEU A 219 -17.24 3.60 -8.85
CA LEU A 219 -16.23 4.09 -9.79
C LEU A 219 -14.90 4.49 -9.13
N ILE A 220 -14.91 4.79 -7.82
CA ILE A 220 -13.69 5.02 -7.03
C ILE A 220 -12.71 3.85 -7.20
N ARG A 221 -13.20 2.60 -7.26
CA ARG A 221 -12.35 1.42 -7.40
C ARG A 221 -11.74 1.32 -8.79
N THR A 222 -12.53 1.59 -9.82
CA THR A 222 -12.07 1.59 -11.23
C THR A 222 -11.03 2.66 -11.48
N HIS A 223 -11.18 3.84 -10.86
CA HIS A 223 -10.29 4.98 -11.07
C HIS A 223 -9.25 5.19 -9.96
N MET A 224 -9.04 4.19 -9.09
CA MET A 224 -8.15 4.31 -7.93
C MET A 224 -6.73 4.75 -8.30
N ALA A 225 -6.23 4.31 -9.46
CA ALA A 225 -4.86 4.56 -9.91
C ALA A 225 -4.57 6.05 -10.20
N HIS A 226 -5.58 6.82 -10.58
CA HIS A 226 -5.48 8.22 -11.01
C HIS A 226 -6.49 9.12 -10.28
N LEU A 227 -6.93 8.68 -9.10
CA LEU A 227 -7.95 9.38 -8.33
C LEU A 227 -7.43 10.70 -7.75
N ASP A 228 -6.13 10.76 -7.41
CA ASP A 228 -5.51 11.98 -6.88
C ASP A 228 -5.44 13.07 -7.97
N GLU A 229 -5.15 12.69 -9.21
CA GLU A 229 -5.19 13.56 -10.39
C GLU A 229 -6.62 14.07 -10.66
N LEU A 230 -7.61 13.17 -10.64
CA LEU A 230 -9.01 13.56 -10.80
C LEU A 230 -9.47 14.52 -9.71
N GLY A 231 -9.05 14.30 -8.47
CA GLY A 231 -9.39 15.16 -7.33
C GLY A 231 -8.78 16.56 -7.45
N GLU A 232 -7.55 16.66 -7.96
CA GLU A 232 -6.93 17.96 -8.24
C GLU A 232 -7.62 18.69 -9.39
N LEU A 233 -7.91 18.01 -10.51
CA LEU A 233 -8.66 18.62 -11.61
C LEU A 233 -10.03 19.13 -11.13
N LEU A 234 -10.74 18.35 -10.32
CA LEU A 234 -12.03 18.73 -9.77
C LEU A 234 -11.93 19.99 -8.89
N ARG A 235 -11.04 19.97 -7.90
CA ARG A 235 -10.90 21.07 -6.93
C ARG A 235 -10.46 22.37 -7.59
N GLU A 236 -9.50 22.29 -8.50
CA GLU A 236 -8.81 23.46 -9.05
C GLU A 236 -9.54 24.05 -10.28
N LEU A 237 -10.27 23.23 -11.03
CA LEU A 237 -10.87 23.65 -12.31
C LEU A 237 -12.37 23.83 -12.26
N THR A 238 -13.12 23.04 -11.48
CA THR A 238 -14.60 23.07 -11.52
C THR A 238 -15.23 23.77 -10.33
N GLY A 239 -14.52 23.88 -9.20
CA GLY A 239 -15.05 24.42 -7.95
C GLY A 239 -16.06 23.51 -7.25
N PHE A 240 -16.22 22.26 -7.71
CA PHE A 240 -17.11 21.31 -7.06
C PHE A 240 -16.53 20.81 -5.74
N ALA A 241 -17.33 20.88 -4.69
CA ALA A 241 -17.00 20.27 -3.41
C ALA A 241 -17.20 18.75 -3.47
N LEU A 242 -16.28 18.01 -2.86
CA LEU A 242 -16.49 16.60 -2.60
C LEU A 242 -17.60 16.42 -1.54
N PRO A 243 -18.49 15.43 -1.71
CA PRO A 243 -19.49 15.13 -0.68
C PRO A 243 -18.83 14.77 0.66
N ALA A 244 -19.53 15.08 1.75
CA ALA A 244 -19.04 14.80 3.11
C ALA A 244 -18.74 13.29 3.28
N GLY A 245 -17.61 12.99 3.94
CA GLY A 245 -17.17 11.61 4.21
C GLY A 245 -16.48 10.90 3.04
N ILE A 246 -16.46 11.46 1.82
CA ILE A 246 -15.86 10.80 0.66
C ILE A 246 -14.34 10.69 0.77
N ALA A 247 -13.64 11.73 1.28
CA ALA A 247 -12.20 11.65 1.44
C ALA A 247 -11.78 10.50 2.37
N GLU A 248 -12.50 10.31 3.47
CA GLU A 248 -12.30 9.20 4.41
C GLU A 248 -12.60 7.86 3.74
N HIS A 249 -13.69 7.80 2.96
CA HIS A 249 -14.07 6.60 2.21
C HIS A 249 -13.02 6.20 1.16
N VAL A 250 -12.51 7.16 0.38
CA VAL A 250 -11.42 6.96 -0.59
C VAL A 250 -10.19 6.37 0.10
N LEU A 251 -9.80 6.90 1.26
CA LEU A 251 -8.68 6.37 2.02
C LEU A 251 -8.93 4.91 2.45
N ARG A 252 -10.13 4.60 2.95
CA ARG A 252 -10.48 3.22 3.34
C ARG A 252 -10.48 2.27 2.15
N VAL A 253 -11.00 2.65 1.00
CA VAL A 253 -10.96 1.83 -0.23
C VAL A 253 -9.52 1.63 -0.69
N ARG A 254 -8.68 2.67 -0.68
CA ARG A 254 -7.25 2.57 -1.01
C ARG A 254 -6.52 1.60 -0.10
N VAL A 255 -6.74 1.70 1.21
CA VAL A 255 -6.19 0.78 2.21
C VAL A 255 -6.71 -0.65 1.97
N LEU A 256 -8.01 -0.84 1.78
CA LEU A 256 -8.62 -2.15 1.51
C LEU A 256 -8.01 -2.84 0.28
N LEU A 257 -7.89 -2.13 -0.84
CA LEU A 257 -7.31 -2.69 -2.08
C LEU A 257 -5.82 -3.01 -1.91
N SER A 258 -5.08 -2.16 -1.19
CA SER A 258 -3.69 -2.41 -0.83
C SER A 258 -3.54 -3.66 0.05
N MET A 259 -4.40 -3.82 1.06
CA MET A 259 -4.45 -4.99 1.94
C MET A 259 -4.78 -6.26 1.17
N LEU A 260 -5.76 -6.21 0.26
CA LEU A 260 -6.12 -7.34 -0.60
C LEU A 260 -4.93 -7.80 -1.47
N SER A 261 -4.22 -6.85 -2.08
CA SER A 261 -2.99 -7.14 -2.84
C SER A 261 -1.88 -7.72 -1.96
N ALA A 262 -1.72 -7.23 -0.73
CA ALA A 262 -0.74 -7.76 0.22
C ALA A 262 -1.06 -9.22 0.62
N VAL A 263 -2.30 -9.52 1.00
CA VAL A 263 -2.74 -10.87 1.40
C VAL A 263 -2.64 -11.88 0.25
N LYS A 264 -2.87 -11.46 -0.98
CA LYS A 264 -2.70 -12.32 -2.16
C LYS A 264 -1.24 -12.67 -2.45
N ARG A 265 -0.30 -11.81 -2.08
CA ARG A 265 1.14 -12.08 -2.19
C ARG A 265 1.65 -12.93 -1.03
N ASP A 266 1.22 -12.59 0.18
CA ASP A 266 1.57 -13.30 1.41
C ASP A 266 0.36 -13.29 2.36
N ARG A 267 -0.28 -14.45 2.48
CA ARG A 267 -1.52 -14.59 3.25
C ARG A 267 -1.35 -14.44 4.76
N TRP A 268 -0.10 -14.48 5.27
CA TRP A 268 0.17 -14.50 6.70
C TRP A 268 0.71 -13.16 7.20
N ARG A 269 1.60 -12.53 6.44
CA ARG A 269 2.31 -11.32 6.87
C ARG A 269 1.37 -10.18 7.26
N LEU A 270 0.39 -9.82 6.42
CA LEU A 270 -0.50 -8.71 6.74
C LEU A 270 -1.34 -8.98 8.01
N PRO A 271 -2.02 -10.13 8.14
CA PRO A 271 -2.75 -10.46 9.37
C PRO A 271 -1.89 -10.38 10.63
N GLU A 272 -0.64 -10.85 10.59
CA GLU A 272 0.28 -10.78 11.71
C GLU A 272 0.66 -9.34 12.07
N LEU A 273 0.98 -8.51 11.07
CA LEU A 273 1.25 -7.08 11.28
C LEU A 273 0.04 -6.35 11.88
N LEU A 274 -1.15 -6.50 11.28
CA LEU A 274 -2.35 -5.84 11.77
C LEU A 274 -2.69 -6.27 13.20
N ARG A 275 -2.47 -7.54 13.52
CA ARG A 275 -2.63 -8.03 14.88
C ARG A 275 -1.68 -7.35 15.87
N GLY A 276 -0.45 -7.04 15.47
CA GLY A 276 0.52 -6.28 16.27
C GLY A 276 0.09 -4.85 16.60
N LEU A 277 -0.92 -4.29 15.92
CA LEU A 277 -1.50 -2.98 16.27
C LEU A 277 -2.40 -3.04 17.50
N VAL A 278 -2.95 -4.21 17.84
CA VAL A 278 -3.94 -4.39 18.94
C VAL A 278 -3.52 -5.43 19.98
N GLN A 279 -2.45 -6.17 19.73
CA GLN A 279 -1.90 -7.20 20.60
C GLN A 279 -0.39 -6.98 20.79
N ALA A 280 0.11 -7.17 22.01
CA ALA A 280 1.54 -7.26 22.25
C ALA A 280 2.19 -8.28 21.31
N SER A 281 3.39 -7.96 20.84
CA SER A 281 4.12 -8.86 19.97
C SER A 281 5.61 -8.64 20.11
N VAL A 282 6.37 -9.68 19.78
CA VAL A 282 7.81 -9.61 19.54
C VAL A 282 8.09 -9.92 18.08
N ALA A 283 9.20 -9.38 17.58
CA ALA A 283 9.66 -9.67 16.23
C ALA A 283 9.86 -11.18 16.07
N GLY A 284 9.34 -11.71 14.96
CA GLY A 284 9.58 -13.09 14.60
C GLY A 284 11.06 -13.36 14.28
N PRO A 285 11.49 -14.63 14.36
CA PRO A 285 12.87 -14.99 14.07
C PRO A 285 13.27 -14.66 12.63
N ARG A 286 14.50 -14.17 12.44
CA ARG A 286 15.01 -13.86 11.10
C ARG A 286 15.26 -15.17 10.33
N PRO A 287 14.87 -15.28 9.05
CA PRO A 287 15.02 -16.51 8.28
C PRO A 287 16.46 -17.05 8.20
N GLU A 288 17.48 -16.20 8.26
CA GLU A 288 18.88 -16.61 8.25
C GLU A 288 19.36 -17.28 9.56
N LEU A 289 18.63 -17.09 10.66
CA LEU A 289 18.91 -17.69 11.97
C LEU A 289 18.14 -19.00 12.21
N VAL A 290 17.27 -19.39 11.28
CA VAL A 290 16.43 -20.60 11.39
C VAL A 290 16.94 -21.64 10.41
N GLY A 291 17.23 -22.86 10.90
CA GLY A 291 17.72 -23.94 10.07
C GLY A 291 16.77 -24.29 8.92
N THR A 292 17.33 -24.71 7.78
CA THR A 292 16.56 -25.02 6.56
C THR A 292 15.45 -26.05 6.81
N ALA A 293 15.71 -27.09 7.59
CA ALA A 293 14.71 -28.11 7.91
C ALA A 293 13.48 -27.56 8.65
N VAL A 294 13.65 -26.52 9.48
CA VAL A 294 12.55 -25.84 10.18
C VAL A 294 11.82 -24.91 9.20
N ARG A 295 12.56 -24.14 8.40
CA ARG A 295 11.98 -23.22 7.40
C ARG A 295 11.10 -23.88 6.36
N GLU A 296 11.46 -25.10 5.96
CA GLU A 296 10.69 -25.86 4.97
C GLU A 296 9.42 -26.48 5.55
N ARG A 297 9.33 -26.65 6.88
CA ARG A 297 8.27 -27.42 7.54
C ARG A 297 7.36 -26.62 8.45
N GLU A 298 7.80 -25.44 8.89
CA GLU A 298 7.05 -24.58 9.81
C GLU A 298 6.87 -23.19 9.20
N HIS A 299 5.78 -22.52 9.57
CA HIS A 299 5.57 -21.13 9.18
C HIS A 299 6.46 -20.21 10.01
N LEU A 300 7.18 -19.29 9.35
CA LEU A 300 8.00 -18.28 10.02
C LEU A 300 7.17 -17.01 10.22
N PRO A 301 6.71 -16.72 11.46
CA PRO A 301 5.95 -15.50 11.70
C PRO A 301 6.84 -14.28 11.54
N VAL A 302 6.28 -13.18 11.03
CA VAL A 302 6.89 -11.85 11.08
C VAL A 302 6.75 -11.25 12.47
N LEU A 303 5.64 -11.56 13.15
CA LEU A 303 5.38 -11.17 14.54
C LEU A 303 4.78 -12.34 15.33
N ILE A 304 5.27 -12.52 16.55
CA ILE A 304 4.73 -13.50 17.50
C ILE A 304 3.83 -12.76 18.49
N PRO A 305 2.51 -13.05 18.52
CA PRO A 305 1.57 -12.38 19.41
C PRO A 305 1.73 -12.87 20.85
N LEU A 306 1.90 -11.93 21.79
CA LEU A 306 2.02 -12.15 23.22
C LEU A 306 0.78 -11.64 23.96
N ASP A 307 0.57 -12.11 25.19
CA ASP A 307 -0.48 -11.59 26.06
C ASP A 307 -0.29 -10.11 26.37
N GLY A 308 -1.41 -9.37 26.44
CA GLY A 308 -1.44 -7.96 26.80
C GLY A 308 -1.42 -6.99 25.62
N PRO A 309 -1.63 -5.68 25.89
CA PRO A 309 -1.70 -4.65 24.86
C PRO A 309 -0.33 -4.36 24.23
N PRO A 310 -0.29 -3.88 22.99
CA PRO A 310 0.96 -3.52 22.33
C PRO A 310 1.64 -2.36 23.05
N THR A 311 2.96 -2.41 23.12
CA THR A 311 3.76 -1.26 23.59
C THR A 311 3.76 -0.17 22.52
N ALA A 312 3.99 1.09 22.91
CA ALA A 312 4.08 2.21 21.97
C ALA A 312 5.17 1.97 20.90
N ALA A 313 6.32 1.42 21.32
CA ALA A 313 7.43 1.08 20.42
C ALA A 313 7.06 -0.05 19.45
N GLY A 314 6.40 -1.11 19.94
CA GLY A 314 5.92 -2.21 19.10
C GLY A 314 4.91 -1.72 18.06
N ARG A 315 3.93 -0.92 18.48
CA ARG A 315 2.95 -0.30 17.58
C ARG A 315 3.63 0.57 16.51
N ALA A 316 4.60 1.40 16.89
CA ALA A 316 5.34 2.24 15.95
C ALA A 316 6.11 1.42 14.91
N ALA A 317 6.74 0.32 15.34
CA ALA A 317 7.45 -0.59 14.44
C ALA A 317 6.49 -1.26 13.43
N VAL A 318 5.29 -1.64 13.86
CA VAL A 318 4.26 -2.19 12.96
C VAL A 318 3.82 -1.16 11.93
N LEU A 319 3.51 0.07 12.35
CA LEU A 319 3.09 1.14 11.43
C LEU A 319 4.20 1.47 10.41
N ALA A 320 5.47 1.45 10.83
CA ALA A 320 6.60 1.65 9.93
C ALA A 320 6.75 0.53 8.89
N ALA A 321 6.26 -0.68 9.18
CA ALA A 321 6.26 -1.81 8.24
C ALA A 321 5.06 -1.80 7.28
N LEU A 322 4.06 -0.95 7.53
CA LEU A 322 2.87 -0.76 6.67
C LEU A 322 3.07 0.43 5.72
N PRO A 323 2.33 0.51 4.60
CA PRO A 323 2.38 1.67 3.72
C PRO A 323 2.03 2.96 4.47
N ALA A 324 2.79 4.04 4.25
CA ALA A 324 2.69 5.27 5.02
C ALA A 324 1.26 5.87 5.04
N PHE A 325 0.50 5.73 3.96
CA PHE A 325 -0.87 6.23 3.88
C PHE A 325 -1.85 5.50 4.81
N TYR A 326 -1.48 4.37 5.41
CA TYR A 326 -2.31 3.70 6.43
C TYR A 326 -2.44 4.53 7.72
N ALA A 327 -1.47 5.42 7.99
CA ALA A 327 -1.45 6.26 9.19
C ALA A 327 -2.63 7.23 9.30
N GLY A 328 -3.39 7.45 8.21
CA GLY A 328 -4.61 8.24 8.23
C GLY A 328 -5.83 7.52 8.83
N LEU A 329 -5.71 6.24 9.20
CA LEU A 329 -6.76 5.46 9.85
C LEU A 329 -6.35 5.00 11.25
N SER A 330 -7.33 4.78 12.12
CA SER A 330 -7.08 4.22 13.46
C SER A 330 -6.67 2.73 13.39
N ASP A 331 -5.99 2.24 14.44
CA ASP A 331 -5.58 0.83 14.52
C ASP A 331 -6.76 -0.13 14.38
N LEU A 332 -7.90 0.20 15.01
CA LEU A 332 -9.12 -0.59 14.94
C LEU A 332 -9.70 -0.61 13.52
N GLU A 333 -9.64 0.50 12.79
CA GLU A 333 -10.05 0.53 11.39
C GLU A 333 -9.14 -0.33 10.51
N LEU A 334 -7.82 -0.27 10.72
CA LEU A 334 -6.88 -1.09 9.97
C LEU A 334 -7.12 -2.59 10.22
N VAL A 335 -7.32 -3.00 11.47
CA VAL A 335 -7.63 -4.40 11.81
C VAL A 335 -8.98 -4.82 11.22
N ALA A 336 -10.00 -3.96 11.31
CA ALA A 336 -11.33 -4.23 10.78
C ALA A 336 -11.32 -4.37 9.25
N LEU A 337 -10.62 -3.49 8.53
CA LEU A 337 -10.46 -3.59 7.07
C LEU A 337 -9.67 -4.85 6.69
N GLY A 338 -8.64 -5.20 7.47
CA GLY A 338 -7.87 -6.44 7.29
C GLY A 338 -8.72 -7.70 7.39
N ALA A 339 -9.74 -7.71 8.26
CA ALA A 339 -10.68 -8.82 8.39
C ALA A 339 -11.64 -8.95 7.19
N LEU A 340 -11.82 -7.89 6.39
CA LEU A 340 -12.66 -7.92 5.19
C LEU A 340 -11.94 -8.55 3.99
N VAL A 341 -10.61 -8.59 3.96
CA VAL A 341 -9.82 -9.14 2.86
C VAL A 341 -9.45 -10.61 3.08
N GLY A 342 -9.14 -11.31 2.00
CA GLY A 342 -8.75 -12.73 2.01
C GLY A 342 -8.11 -13.12 0.68
N PRO A 343 -7.29 -14.19 0.63
CA PRO A 343 -6.62 -14.62 -0.60
C PRO A 343 -7.61 -15.07 -1.68
N ASP A 344 -8.78 -15.58 -1.27
CA ASP A 344 -9.89 -16.07 -2.08
C ASP A 344 -10.87 -14.98 -2.53
N LYS A 345 -10.79 -13.76 -1.98
CA LYS A 345 -11.71 -12.66 -2.29
C LYS A 345 -11.27 -11.86 -3.51
N ALA A 346 -12.22 -11.37 -4.31
CA ALA A 346 -11.98 -10.35 -5.31
C ALA A 346 -12.35 -8.95 -4.79
N ALA A 347 -11.74 -7.91 -5.37
CA ALA A 347 -12.02 -6.52 -4.97
C ALA A 347 -13.50 -6.15 -5.15
N GLY A 348 -14.17 -6.71 -6.16
CA GLY A 348 -15.58 -6.50 -6.44
C GLY A 348 -16.55 -7.19 -5.47
N ASP A 349 -16.05 -8.06 -4.58
CA ASP A 349 -16.88 -8.84 -3.66
C ASP A 349 -16.85 -8.31 -2.22
N ILE A 350 -16.08 -7.23 -1.97
CA ILE A 350 -15.89 -6.68 -0.62
C ILE A 350 -16.70 -5.38 -0.46
N PRO A 351 -17.91 -5.44 0.13
CA PRO A 351 -18.73 -4.26 0.38
C PRO A 351 -18.06 -3.34 1.40
N LEU A 352 -18.00 -2.06 1.07
CA LEU A 352 -17.54 -1.01 1.96
C LEU A 352 -18.38 0.25 1.69
N PRO A 353 -19.48 0.47 2.41
CA PRO A 353 -20.33 1.64 2.19
C PRO A 353 -19.68 2.92 2.72
N VAL A 354 -20.08 4.08 2.17
CA VAL A 354 -19.70 5.38 2.74
C VAL A 354 -20.22 5.47 4.18
N GLY A 355 -19.37 5.96 5.09
CA GLY A 355 -19.69 6.00 6.52
C GLY A 355 -19.57 4.66 7.23
N TRP A 356 -18.99 3.64 6.57
CA TRP A 356 -18.61 2.39 7.23
C TRP A 356 -17.83 2.68 8.51
N ARG A 357 -18.17 1.93 9.55
CA ARG A 357 -17.50 1.96 10.84
C ARG A 357 -16.97 0.56 11.11
N PRO A 358 -15.81 0.43 11.79
CA PRO A 358 -15.44 -0.83 12.39
C PRO A 358 -16.61 -1.32 13.22
N GLY A 359 -17.12 -2.52 12.92
CA GLY A 359 -18.05 -3.19 13.83
C GLY A 359 -17.38 -3.41 15.18
N ALA A 360 -18.09 -4.02 16.13
CA ALA A 360 -17.43 -4.62 17.29
C ALA A 360 -16.49 -5.73 16.79
N VAL A 361 -15.26 -5.38 16.43
CA VAL A 361 -14.27 -6.34 15.96
C VAL A 361 -13.97 -7.24 17.15
N VAL A 362 -14.41 -8.49 17.05
CA VAL A 362 -14.05 -9.56 17.98
C VAL A 362 -12.54 -9.78 17.83
N GLY A 363 -11.75 -9.01 18.58
CA GLY A 363 -10.28 -8.96 18.43
C GLY A 363 -9.66 -7.56 18.49
N GLY A 364 -10.46 -6.49 18.62
CA GLY A 364 -9.94 -5.13 18.84
C GLY A 364 -9.36 -4.89 20.25
N CYS A 365 -9.59 -5.83 21.17
CA CYS A 365 -9.01 -5.79 22.52
C CYS A 365 -7.88 -6.81 22.64
N ALA A 366 -6.80 -6.39 23.27
CA ALA A 366 -5.69 -7.27 23.60
C ALA A 366 -6.15 -8.45 24.45
N ALA A 367 -5.79 -9.66 24.05
CA ALA A 367 -6.08 -10.86 24.80
C ALA A 367 -5.03 -11.10 25.89
N VAL A 368 -5.47 -11.68 27.01
CA VAL A 368 -4.62 -12.31 28.02
C VAL A 368 -5.16 -13.72 28.22
N GLY A 369 -4.50 -14.70 27.62
CA GLY A 369 -4.97 -16.09 27.55
C GLY A 369 -4.24 -17.05 28.49
N TRP A 370 -3.11 -16.63 29.06
CA TRP A 370 -2.29 -17.44 29.94
C TRP A 370 -2.34 -16.94 31.38
N GLY A 371 -2.29 -17.87 32.33
CA GLY A 371 -2.37 -17.56 33.76
C GLY A 371 -1.12 -16.86 34.32
N TYR A 372 -0.04 -16.74 33.55
CA TYR A 372 1.22 -16.11 33.98
C TYR A 372 1.10 -14.61 34.27
N GLY A 373 0.02 -13.97 33.79
CA GLY A 373 -0.13 -12.51 33.87
C GLY A 373 0.80 -11.77 32.90
N LEU A 374 0.94 -10.46 33.11
CA LEU A 374 1.71 -9.55 32.25
C LEU A 374 3.06 -9.13 32.85
N GLY A 375 3.32 -9.49 34.11
CA GLY A 375 4.52 -9.13 34.83
C GLY A 375 5.70 -10.08 34.56
N PRO A 376 6.90 -9.73 35.04
CA PRO A 376 8.03 -10.65 35.03
C PRO A 376 7.73 -11.86 35.90
N LEU A 377 8.26 -13.02 35.50
CA LEU A 377 8.10 -14.26 36.25
C LEU A 377 9.29 -14.47 37.21
N PRO A 378 9.09 -15.14 38.35
CA PRO A 378 10.22 -15.55 39.19
C PRO A 378 11.11 -16.52 38.40
N LYS A 379 12.41 -16.20 38.28
CA LYS A 379 13.38 -17.09 37.63
C LYS A 379 13.51 -18.38 38.42
N LYS A 380 13.32 -19.52 37.77
CA LYS A 380 13.51 -20.83 38.39
C LYS A 380 14.07 -21.83 37.38
N LEU A 381 15.35 -22.16 37.54
CA LEU A 381 15.97 -23.23 36.78
C LEU A 381 15.50 -24.58 37.30
N VAL A 382 14.85 -25.34 36.44
CA VAL A 382 14.47 -26.73 36.65
C VAL A 382 15.60 -27.63 36.17
N ARG A 383 16.14 -28.44 37.08
CA ARG A 383 17.19 -29.40 36.72
C ARG A 383 16.63 -30.48 35.81
N ILE A 384 17.26 -30.67 34.65
CA ILE A 384 16.92 -31.74 33.71
C ILE A 384 17.69 -33.01 34.08
N CYS A 385 16.98 -34.13 34.19
CA CYS A 385 17.56 -35.44 34.47
C CYS A 385 18.21 -36.00 33.19
N PRO A 386 19.52 -36.31 33.19
CA PRO A 386 20.18 -36.87 32.01
C PRO A 386 19.62 -38.21 31.56
N ALA A 387 19.14 -39.05 32.48
CA ALA A 387 18.61 -40.38 32.16
C ALA A 387 17.32 -40.29 31.34
N THR A 388 16.48 -39.28 31.59
CA THR A 388 15.16 -39.15 30.94
C THR A 388 15.08 -38.00 29.95
N CYS A 389 16.05 -37.07 29.99
CA CYS A 389 16.04 -35.82 29.24
C CYS A 389 14.79 -34.96 29.51
N ARG A 390 14.24 -35.06 30.72
CA ARG A 390 13.07 -34.32 31.23
C ARG A 390 13.43 -33.69 32.57
N PRO A 391 12.66 -32.71 33.08
CA PRO A 391 12.74 -32.32 34.48
C PRO A 391 12.79 -33.53 35.42
N TYR A 392 13.40 -33.45 36.60
CA TYR A 392 13.22 -34.51 37.60
C TYR A 392 11.74 -34.61 38.00
N TYR A 393 11.20 -35.83 38.14
CA TYR A 393 9.81 -36.01 38.56
C TYR A 393 9.62 -35.65 40.04
N THR A 394 10.57 -36.07 40.89
CA THR A 394 10.63 -35.76 42.31
C THR A 394 11.84 -34.85 42.57
N LEU A 395 11.61 -33.73 43.25
CA LEU A 395 12.66 -32.78 43.61
C LEU A 395 13.40 -33.22 44.87
N GLU A 396 14.55 -32.58 45.16
CA GLU A 396 15.38 -32.88 46.34
C GLU A 396 14.64 -32.69 47.67
N ASP A 397 13.63 -31.81 47.70
CA ASP A 397 12.76 -31.58 48.86
C ASP A 397 11.58 -32.56 48.98
N GLY A 398 11.54 -33.60 48.13
CA GLY A 398 10.51 -34.63 48.11
C GLY A 398 9.20 -34.23 47.43
N ARG A 399 9.05 -32.97 46.99
CA ARG A 399 7.86 -32.55 46.23
C ARG A 399 7.93 -33.06 44.79
N ILE A 400 6.77 -33.36 44.21
CA ILE A 400 6.67 -33.59 42.77
C ILE A 400 6.85 -32.27 42.01
N TRP A 401 7.46 -32.34 40.83
CA TRP A 401 7.74 -31.17 39.99
C TRP A 401 6.50 -30.29 39.76
N SER A 402 5.33 -30.90 39.51
CA SER A 402 4.11 -30.15 39.22
C SER A 402 3.67 -29.29 40.39
N ALA A 403 3.63 -29.84 41.61
CA ALA A 403 3.27 -29.08 42.81
C ALA A 403 4.26 -27.93 43.08
N ALA A 404 5.55 -28.16 42.83
CA ALA A 404 6.57 -27.13 42.98
C ALA A 404 6.50 -26.04 41.89
N ALA A 405 6.02 -26.35 40.70
CA ALA A 405 5.75 -25.36 39.65
C ALA A 405 4.52 -24.53 39.99
N GLU A 406 3.42 -25.17 40.43
CA GLU A 406 2.18 -24.48 40.82
C GLU A 406 2.40 -23.51 41.97
N SER A 407 3.19 -23.91 42.97
CA SER A 407 3.58 -23.04 44.09
C SER A 407 4.38 -21.80 43.67
N VAL A 408 5.11 -21.85 42.56
CA VAL A 408 6.00 -20.76 42.13
C VAL A 408 5.28 -19.80 41.20
N TYR A 409 4.56 -20.34 40.22
CA TYR A 409 3.86 -19.53 39.23
C TYR A 409 2.44 -19.15 39.66
N GLY A 410 1.92 -19.75 40.74
CA GLY A 410 0.56 -19.49 41.22
C GLY A 410 -0.55 -19.95 40.26
N ILE A 411 -0.23 -20.84 39.32
CA ILE A 411 -1.15 -21.33 38.30
C ILE A 411 -1.14 -22.85 38.23
N PRO A 412 -2.27 -23.51 37.90
CA PRO A 412 -2.30 -24.97 37.71
C PRO A 412 -1.40 -25.39 36.55
N THR A 413 -0.69 -26.51 36.71
CA THR A 413 0.23 -27.06 35.70
C THR A 413 -0.44 -27.33 34.35
N GLY A 414 -1.72 -27.70 34.33
CA GLY A 414 -2.50 -27.87 33.09
C GLY A 414 -2.75 -26.58 32.30
N ALA A 415 -2.63 -25.42 32.95
CA ALA A 415 -2.74 -24.10 32.33
C ALA A 415 -1.36 -23.49 31.97
N MET A 416 -0.26 -24.15 32.36
CA MET A 416 1.11 -23.74 32.02
C MET A 416 1.47 -24.12 30.59
N MET A 417 2.42 -23.39 30.02
CA MET A 417 3.02 -23.78 28.75
C MET A 417 4.08 -24.84 28.99
N SER A 418 3.91 -26.03 28.41
CA SER A 418 4.81 -27.17 28.60
C SER A 418 6.08 -27.04 27.76
N LEU A 419 6.93 -26.05 28.04
CA LEU A 419 8.09 -25.74 27.21
C LEU A 419 9.15 -26.85 27.17
N ASP A 420 9.46 -27.51 28.29
CA ASP A 420 10.40 -28.65 28.32
C ASP A 420 9.95 -29.77 27.37
N LYS A 421 8.64 -30.01 27.35
CA LYS A 421 8.04 -30.95 26.42
C LYS A 421 8.23 -30.48 24.99
N ARG A 422 8.04 -29.19 24.70
CA ARG A 422 8.22 -28.64 23.33
C ARG A 422 9.66 -28.64 22.87
N PHE A 423 10.62 -28.42 23.77
CA PHE A 423 12.02 -28.61 23.49
C PHE A 423 12.27 -30.06 23.06
N GLY A 424 11.83 -31.05 23.85
CA GLY A 424 12.01 -32.45 23.49
C GLY A 424 11.25 -32.88 22.23
N ASP A 425 10.00 -32.43 22.04
CA ASP A 425 9.20 -32.66 20.83
C ASP A 425 9.93 -32.11 19.58
N PHE A 426 10.65 -30.98 19.70
CA PHE A 426 11.48 -30.46 18.62
C PHE A 426 12.62 -31.42 18.28
N VAL A 427 13.40 -31.86 19.28
CA VAL A 427 14.53 -32.77 19.07
C VAL A 427 14.05 -34.08 18.44
N CYS A 428 12.92 -34.62 18.89
CA CYS A 428 12.31 -35.80 18.30
C CYS A 428 11.89 -35.61 16.83
N ARG A 429 11.40 -34.42 16.45
CA ARG A 429 10.92 -34.15 15.09
C ARG A 429 12.06 -33.87 14.11
N TYR A 430 13.12 -33.20 14.55
CA TYR A 430 14.20 -32.73 13.67
C TYR A 430 15.51 -33.49 13.83
N GLY A 431 15.66 -34.30 14.88
CA GLY A 431 16.90 -35.03 15.16
C GLY A 431 18.08 -34.13 15.57
N ALA A 432 17.80 -32.89 15.97
CA ALA A 432 18.79 -31.88 16.35
C ALA A 432 18.26 -31.00 17.49
N TYR A 433 19.17 -30.44 18.28
CA TYR A 433 18.82 -29.47 19.32
C TYR A 433 18.40 -28.13 18.71
N PRO A 434 17.31 -27.51 19.19
CA PRO A 434 16.87 -26.23 18.66
C PRO A 434 17.82 -25.11 19.07
N THR A 435 17.97 -24.12 18.19
CA THR A 435 18.33 -22.75 18.60
C THR A 435 17.16 -22.05 19.28
N ARG A 436 17.41 -20.90 19.94
CA ARG A 436 16.35 -20.06 20.54
C ARG A 436 15.30 -19.69 19.49
N GLU A 437 15.75 -19.29 18.32
CA GLU A 437 14.95 -18.87 17.17
C GLU A 437 14.07 -20.00 16.65
N GLU A 438 14.63 -21.19 16.47
CA GLU A 438 13.89 -22.37 16.03
C GLU A 438 12.85 -22.83 17.06
N LEU A 439 13.18 -22.76 18.35
CA LEU A 439 12.24 -23.09 19.42
C LEU A 439 11.06 -22.10 19.45
N LEU A 440 11.31 -20.81 19.25
CA LEU A 440 10.25 -19.79 19.14
C LEU A 440 9.30 -20.08 17.96
N VAL A 441 9.85 -20.37 16.77
CA VAL A 441 9.05 -20.78 15.60
C VAL A 441 8.20 -22.00 15.93
N PHE A 442 8.82 -23.01 16.54
CA PHE A 442 8.15 -24.27 16.87
C PHE A 442 7.00 -24.09 17.88
N ILE A 443 7.23 -23.33 18.94
CA ILE A 443 6.21 -23.02 19.96
C ILE A 443 5.03 -22.26 19.33
N TYR A 444 5.33 -21.23 18.52
CA TYR A 444 4.30 -20.45 17.84
C TYR A 444 3.41 -21.33 16.94
N ASN A 445 4.02 -22.19 16.12
CA ASN A 445 3.28 -23.08 15.23
C ASN A 445 2.40 -24.05 16.01
N ARG A 446 2.87 -24.56 17.17
CA ARG A 446 2.12 -25.56 17.95
C ARG A 446 1.00 -24.97 18.80
N TYR A 447 1.20 -23.80 19.41
CA TYR A 447 0.19 -23.22 20.29
C TYR A 447 -0.75 -22.26 19.55
N VAL A 448 -0.22 -21.42 18.67
CA VAL A 448 -1.01 -20.37 18.02
C VAL A 448 -1.61 -20.84 16.71
N LEU A 449 -0.79 -21.30 15.77
CA LEU A 449 -1.30 -21.72 14.46
C LEU A 449 -2.11 -23.01 14.51
N CYS A 450 -1.60 -24.04 15.19
CA CYS A 450 -2.26 -25.35 15.27
C CYS A 450 -3.01 -25.60 16.59
N GLY A 451 -2.70 -24.84 17.65
CA GLY A 451 -3.09 -25.18 19.03
C GLY A 451 -4.30 -24.45 19.57
N GLY A 452 -4.96 -23.62 18.76
CA GLY A 452 -6.17 -22.86 19.13
C GLY A 452 -5.95 -21.73 20.14
N ARG A 453 -4.72 -21.52 20.64
CA ARG A 453 -4.40 -20.34 21.45
C ARG A 453 -4.33 -19.12 20.55
N ARG A 454 -4.79 -17.98 21.05
CA ARG A 454 -4.64 -16.72 20.33
C ARG A 454 -3.21 -16.22 20.47
N THR A 455 -2.63 -16.24 21.66
CA THR A 455 -1.36 -15.60 22.02
C THR A 455 -0.41 -16.58 22.70
N LEU A 456 0.85 -16.20 22.86
CA LEU A 456 1.81 -16.79 23.82
C LEU A 456 1.89 -15.91 25.08
N PRO A 457 2.45 -16.38 26.21
CA PRO A 457 2.55 -15.55 27.42
C PRO A 457 3.38 -14.28 27.20
N ALA A 458 3.10 -13.24 27.98
CA ALA A 458 3.86 -11.98 27.94
C ALA A 458 5.36 -12.19 28.19
N ALA A 459 5.72 -13.09 29.11
CA ALA A 459 7.09 -13.42 29.47
C ALA A 459 7.73 -14.50 28.56
N LEU A 460 7.27 -14.66 27.30
CA LEU A 460 7.76 -15.72 26.40
C LEU A 460 9.29 -15.73 26.27
N GLU A 461 9.92 -14.57 26.10
CA GLU A 461 11.37 -14.50 25.91
C GLU A 461 12.15 -14.98 27.15
N GLN A 462 11.67 -14.63 28.35
CA GLN A 462 12.22 -15.13 29.61
C GLN A 462 12.08 -16.65 29.67
N LEU A 463 10.87 -17.16 29.47
CA LEU A 463 10.54 -18.58 29.56
C LEU A 463 11.36 -19.44 28.57
N VAL A 464 11.53 -18.97 27.33
CA VAL A 464 12.36 -19.66 26.33
C VAL A 464 13.83 -19.63 26.74
N SER A 465 14.32 -18.51 27.25
CA SER A 465 15.73 -18.40 27.66
C SER A 465 16.03 -19.32 28.85
N GLU A 466 15.12 -19.41 29.83
CA GLU A 466 15.24 -20.31 30.98
C GLU A 466 15.29 -21.78 30.53
N VAL A 467 14.39 -22.21 29.64
CA VAL A 467 14.40 -23.59 29.12
C VAL A 467 15.66 -23.89 28.34
N MET A 468 16.17 -22.93 27.56
CA MET A 468 17.46 -23.11 26.88
C MET A 468 18.60 -23.29 27.89
N GLU A 469 18.63 -22.49 28.98
CA GLU A 469 19.61 -22.61 30.07
C GLU A 469 19.52 -23.97 30.79
N GLU A 470 18.31 -24.45 31.07
CA GLU A 470 18.07 -25.73 31.75
C GLU A 470 18.60 -26.95 30.98
N PHE A 471 18.53 -26.90 29.64
CA PHE A 471 18.98 -27.99 28.77
C PHE A 471 20.46 -27.89 28.36
N VAL A 472 21.21 -26.84 28.76
CA VAL A 472 22.63 -26.65 28.37
C VAL A 472 23.47 -27.90 28.66
N GLU A 473 23.36 -28.48 29.86
CA GLU A 473 24.15 -29.67 30.22
C GLU A 473 23.79 -30.90 29.38
N ILE A 474 22.52 -31.03 29.01
CA ILE A 474 22.02 -32.14 28.19
C ILE A 474 22.58 -32.01 26.78
N VAL A 475 22.47 -30.82 26.18
CA VAL A 475 22.98 -30.51 24.83
C VAL A 475 24.48 -30.78 24.72
N GLN A 476 25.25 -30.50 25.78
CA GLN A 476 26.70 -30.71 25.79
C GLN A 476 27.11 -32.19 25.94
N ARG A 477 26.28 -33.03 26.56
CA ARG A 477 26.68 -34.38 26.97
C ARG A 477 25.99 -35.51 26.21
N ILE A 478 24.79 -35.27 25.70
CA ILE A 478 23.95 -36.31 25.10
C ILE A 478 23.79 -35.98 23.60
N PRO A 479 24.12 -36.90 22.68
CA PRO A 479 23.81 -36.71 21.27
C PRO A 479 22.29 -36.68 21.04
N ALA A 480 21.83 -35.90 20.05
CA ALA A 480 20.40 -35.75 19.79
C ALA A 480 19.67 -37.09 19.56
N ALA A 481 20.28 -38.06 18.88
CA ALA A 481 19.70 -39.39 18.67
C ALA A 481 19.45 -40.14 19.99
N GLU A 482 20.40 -40.05 20.93
CA GLU A 482 20.26 -40.65 22.26
C GLU A 482 19.23 -39.91 23.11
N PHE A 483 19.18 -38.58 23.01
CA PHE A 483 18.12 -37.78 23.63
C PHE A 483 16.74 -38.26 23.18
N VAL A 484 16.53 -38.46 21.88
CA VAL A 484 15.23 -38.91 21.34
C VAL A 484 14.85 -40.27 21.92
N ALA A 485 15.80 -41.20 22.03
CA ALA A 485 15.56 -42.52 22.62
C ALA A 485 15.13 -42.40 24.10
N ARG A 486 15.91 -41.69 24.92
CA ARG A 486 15.65 -41.49 26.35
C ARG A 486 14.36 -40.72 26.62
N PHE A 487 14.09 -39.67 25.84
CA PHE A 487 12.90 -38.83 25.97
C PHE A 487 11.63 -39.59 25.60
N THR A 488 11.68 -40.41 24.54
CA THR A 488 10.54 -41.24 24.11
C THR A 488 10.27 -42.37 25.10
N GLU A 489 11.32 -43.06 25.55
CA GLU A 489 11.21 -44.16 26.54
C GLU A 489 10.65 -43.68 27.88
N SER A 490 11.03 -42.48 28.32
CA SER A 490 10.60 -41.89 29.59
C SER A 490 9.21 -41.22 29.53
N CYS A 491 8.43 -41.45 28.47
CA CYS A 491 7.09 -40.86 28.37
C CYS A 491 6.10 -41.41 29.44
N PRO A 492 6.04 -42.72 29.73
CA PRO A 492 5.27 -43.26 30.85
C PRO A 492 5.88 -42.85 32.20
N ILE A 493 5.04 -42.44 33.16
CA ILE A 493 5.50 -41.92 34.47
C ILE A 493 6.27 -42.99 35.25
N GLU A 494 5.82 -44.24 35.19
CA GLU A 494 6.45 -45.39 35.85
C GLU A 494 7.86 -45.62 35.30
N ARG A 495 8.00 -45.57 33.96
CA ARG A 495 9.30 -45.74 33.30
C ARG A 495 10.24 -44.59 33.64
N ARG A 496 9.73 -43.35 33.62
CA ARG A 496 10.49 -42.16 34.02
C ARG A 496 11.06 -42.29 35.44
N ARG A 497 10.23 -42.67 36.41
CA ARG A 497 10.66 -42.87 37.80
C ARG A 497 11.73 -43.95 37.93
N ALA A 498 11.57 -45.07 37.21
CA ALA A 498 12.56 -46.15 37.20
C ALA A 498 13.91 -45.70 36.61
N MET A 499 13.89 -44.91 35.53
CA MET A 499 15.10 -44.35 34.91
C MET A 499 15.79 -43.32 35.82
N GLU A 500 15.02 -42.50 36.55
CA GLU A 500 15.55 -41.49 37.48
C GLU A 500 16.19 -42.11 38.73
N ALA A 501 15.71 -43.27 39.19
CA ALA A 501 16.27 -43.99 40.35
C ALA A 501 17.63 -44.66 40.07
N GLY A 502 18.07 -44.70 38.80
CA GLY A 502 19.28 -45.39 38.36
C GLY A 502 19.14 -46.92 38.41
N PRO A 503 20.12 -47.68 37.90
CA PRO A 503 20.16 -49.11 38.16
C PRO A 503 20.22 -49.31 39.67
N THR A 504 19.23 -50.00 40.22
CA THR A 504 19.30 -50.51 41.59
C THR A 504 20.53 -51.40 41.62
N VAL A 505 21.61 -50.95 42.28
CA VAL A 505 22.72 -51.82 42.61
C VAL A 505 22.15 -52.82 43.61
N LEU A 506 21.72 -53.97 43.09
CA LEU A 506 21.29 -55.13 43.87
C LEU A 506 22.49 -55.76 44.57
#